data_AF-A0A7S1KW17-F1
#
_entry.id   AF-A0A7S1KW17-F1
#
_cell.length_a   1.000
_cell.length_b   1.000
_cell.length_c   1.000
_cell.angle_alpha   90.00
_cell.angle_beta   90.00
_cell.angle_gamma   90.00
#
_symmetry.space_group_name_H-M   'P 1'
#
loop_
_entity.id
_entity.type
_entity.pdbx_description
1 polymer ?
#
loop_
_entity_poly.entity_id
_entity_poly.type
_entity_poly.pdbx_seq_one_letter_code
_entity_poly.pdbx_strand_id
1 'polypeptide(L)'
;MVKGQALALSCLAGLAAAAPAADVSSLVQKDARLHAGSAEGAGDHCDCFSWPFAYRHGAICGSGHELDLIHGVPGPEAAKIGQMKFEFCEMLFGSLPDDFRFCINNDFVGSPTQWCYVNPMCKRSAPAQGGTLNVKNCTAGQDKSLGDLKFEEFAAYAHKSKLELGLLVQYAYPRWEGEKLPDVQAFWGLPAPKDAAPISEALKARLQAQVSSGKPVFLSSRSGHPPFAVAEGEKLYYINFAPKTAIDFKHKEDMNAWGCVAGCGSDNKPLW
;
A
#
# COMPACT_ATOMS: atom_id res chain seq x y z
N MET A 1 -65.77 49.62 37.50
CA MET A 1 -66.01 48.15 37.38
C MET A 1 -65.56 47.70 35.99
N VAL A 2 -65.11 46.44 35.87
CA VAL A 2 -64.57 45.72 34.69
C VAL A 2 -63.03 45.90 34.53
N LYS A 3 -62.17 45.04 35.11
CA LYS A 3 -61.68 43.69 34.67
C LYS A 3 -61.22 43.71 33.19
N GLY A 4 -60.05 43.27 32.73
CA GLY A 4 -58.94 42.46 33.22
C GLY A 4 -58.29 41.79 31.97
N GLN A 5 -56.96 41.86 31.87
CA GLN A 5 -55.99 41.01 31.12
C GLN A 5 -56.36 40.36 29.75
N ALA A 6 -55.49 40.54 28.74
CA ALA A 6 -54.50 39.52 28.31
C ALA A 6 -53.72 39.95 27.05
N LEU A 7 -52.39 39.89 27.13
CA LEU A 7 -51.46 39.96 25.99
C LEU A 7 -51.49 38.61 25.24
N ALA A 8 -51.66 38.64 23.91
CA ALA A 8 -51.44 37.47 23.07
C ALA A 8 -50.09 37.59 22.35
N LEU A 9 -49.09 36.81 22.79
CA LEU A 9 -47.88 36.52 22.01
C LEU A 9 -48.23 35.50 20.93
N SER A 10 -48.11 35.88 19.65
CA SER A 10 -48.14 34.93 18.53
C SER A 10 -46.76 34.29 18.35
N CYS A 11 -46.67 32.99 18.59
CA CYS A 11 -45.53 32.16 18.20
C CYS A 11 -45.55 31.90 16.69
N LEU A 12 -44.57 32.45 15.97
CA LEU A 12 -44.23 32.02 14.62
C LEU A 12 -43.53 30.66 14.68
N ALA A 13 -44.26 29.58 14.38
CA ALA A 13 -43.66 28.27 14.13
C ALA A 13 -43.08 28.26 12.70
N GLY A 14 -41.76 28.44 12.60
CA GLY A 14 -41.03 28.22 11.36
C GLY A 14 -40.93 26.73 11.07
N LEU A 15 -41.57 26.28 9.98
CA LEU A 15 -41.35 24.97 9.39
C LEU A 15 -39.92 24.93 8.82
N ALA A 16 -38.98 24.35 9.57
CA ALA A 16 -37.70 23.94 9.03
C ALA A 16 -37.94 22.77 8.07
N ALA A 17 -37.89 23.05 6.76
CA ALA A 17 -37.82 22.01 5.76
C ALA A 17 -36.52 21.22 5.99
N ALA A 18 -36.64 19.98 6.45
CA ALA A 18 -35.52 19.05 6.49
C ALA A 18 -35.08 18.79 5.04
N ALA A 19 -33.95 19.38 4.65
CA ALA A 19 -33.25 18.95 3.44
C ALA A 19 -32.94 17.44 3.62
N PRO A 20 -33.26 16.58 2.64
CA PRO A 20 -32.92 15.18 2.76
C PRO A 20 -31.40 15.07 2.87
N ALA A 21 -30.93 14.37 3.91
CA ALA A 21 -29.55 13.94 3.98
C ALA A 21 -29.24 13.23 2.66
N ALA A 22 -28.35 13.82 1.84
CA ALA A 22 -27.87 13.15 0.66
C ALA A 22 -27.24 11.83 1.13
N ASP A 23 -27.86 10.72 0.75
CA ASP A 23 -27.38 9.38 1.08
C ASP A 23 -25.94 9.27 0.60
N VAL A 24 -25.02 8.95 1.51
CA VAL A 24 -23.59 8.74 1.21
C VAL A 24 -23.46 7.74 0.06
N SER A 25 -24.38 6.77 -0.04
CA SER A 25 -24.49 5.83 -1.15
C SER A 25 -24.73 6.52 -2.49
N SER A 26 -25.56 7.58 -2.53
CA SER A 26 -25.83 8.35 -3.74
C SER A 26 -24.65 9.20 -4.19
N LEU A 27 -23.82 9.68 -3.25
CA LEU A 27 -22.60 10.45 -3.57
C LEU A 27 -21.50 9.53 -4.09
N VAL A 28 -21.28 8.40 -3.41
CA VAL A 28 -20.37 7.33 -3.87
C VAL A 28 -20.76 6.83 -5.27
N GLN A 29 -22.06 6.63 -5.53
CA GLN A 29 -22.55 6.19 -6.83
C GLN A 29 -22.31 7.21 -7.95
N LYS A 30 -22.40 8.51 -7.64
CA LYS A 30 -22.22 9.56 -8.65
C LYS A 30 -20.75 9.73 -9.04
N ASP A 31 -19.84 9.68 -8.07
CA ASP A 31 -18.41 9.82 -8.34
C ASP A 31 -17.79 8.53 -8.92
N ALA A 32 -18.28 7.36 -8.52
CA ALA A 32 -17.88 6.09 -9.16
C ALA A 32 -18.25 6.06 -10.66
N ARG A 33 -19.38 6.67 -11.05
CA ARG A 33 -19.79 6.80 -12.46
C ARG A 33 -18.94 7.81 -13.24
N LEU A 34 -18.41 8.84 -12.60
CA LEU A 34 -17.56 9.85 -13.25
C LEU A 34 -16.13 9.34 -13.47
N HIS A 35 -15.65 8.42 -12.63
CA HIS A 35 -14.34 7.78 -12.78
C HIS A 35 -14.38 6.46 -13.55
N ALA A 36 -15.57 5.91 -13.81
CA ALA A 36 -15.77 4.79 -14.72
C ALA A 36 -15.90 5.32 -16.16
N GLY A 37 -14.77 5.59 -16.82
CA GLY A 37 -14.76 5.84 -18.25
C GLY A 37 -15.24 4.61 -19.01
N SER A 38 -16.49 4.66 -19.49
CA SER A 38 -17.14 3.88 -20.58
C SER A 38 -17.07 2.35 -20.53
N ALA A 39 -18.12 1.54 -20.68
CA ALA A 39 -19.58 1.64 -20.68
C ALA A 39 -20.09 0.17 -20.73
N GLU A 40 -21.36 -0.06 -20.38
CA GLU A 40 -22.14 -1.27 -20.74
C GLU A 40 -21.88 -2.58 -19.98
N GLY A 41 -22.29 -2.55 -18.72
CA GLY A 41 -22.74 -3.73 -17.98
C GLY A 41 -23.27 -3.27 -16.62
N ALA A 42 -24.43 -3.74 -16.20
CA ALA A 42 -24.82 -3.71 -14.79
C ALA A 42 -23.95 -4.72 -13.99
N GLY A 43 -22.63 -4.58 -14.12
CA GLY A 43 -21.64 -5.63 -13.93
C GLY A 43 -20.71 -5.29 -12.78
N ASP A 44 -21.07 -5.85 -11.62
CA ASP A 44 -20.29 -6.02 -10.39
C ASP A 44 -19.66 -4.75 -9.80
N HIS A 45 -20.16 -4.30 -8.65
CA HIS A 45 -19.64 -3.18 -7.86
C HIS A 45 -18.23 -3.44 -7.24
N CYS A 46 -17.46 -4.32 -7.86
CA CYS A 46 -16.25 -4.94 -7.36
C CYS A 46 -14.97 -4.38 -7.98
N ASP A 47 -15.03 -3.33 -8.79
CA ASP A 47 -13.81 -2.66 -9.27
C ASP A 47 -13.07 -2.00 -8.10
N CYS A 48 -11.75 -2.22 -8.05
CA CYS A 48 -10.90 -1.59 -7.05
C CYS A 48 -11.00 -0.08 -7.15
N PHE A 49 -11.37 0.59 -6.07
CA PHE A 49 -11.29 2.04 -5.99
C PHE A 49 -9.85 2.52 -5.99
N SER A 50 -9.65 3.79 -6.39
CA SER A 50 -8.38 4.41 -6.05
C SER A 50 -8.31 4.63 -4.55
N TRP A 51 -7.10 4.58 -4.01
CA TRP A 51 -6.88 4.70 -2.57
C TRP A 51 -7.33 6.06 -2.01
N PRO A 52 -7.03 7.21 -2.67
CA PRO A 52 -7.57 8.50 -2.23
C PRO A 52 -9.09 8.57 -2.28
N PHE A 53 -9.72 7.95 -3.28
CA PHE A 53 -11.18 7.86 -3.33
C PHE A 53 -11.71 7.08 -2.13
N ALA A 54 -11.12 5.93 -1.81
CA ALA A 54 -11.53 5.12 -0.67
C ALA A 54 -11.46 5.90 0.65
N TYR A 55 -10.34 6.59 0.92
CA TYR A 55 -10.17 7.41 2.13
C TYR A 55 -11.15 8.58 2.22
N ARG A 56 -11.44 9.27 1.10
CA ARG A 56 -12.47 10.32 1.05
C ARG A 56 -13.88 9.79 1.31
N HIS A 57 -14.11 8.50 1.13
CA HIS A 57 -15.42 7.85 1.26
C HIS A 57 -15.51 6.89 2.45
N GLY A 58 -14.67 7.10 3.47
CA GLY A 58 -14.80 6.45 4.77
C GLY A 58 -14.01 5.16 4.95
N ALA A 59 -13.03 4.87 4.07
CA ALA A 59 -11.93 4.02 4.48
C ALA A 59 -11.12 4.71 5.60
N ILE A 60 -10.66 3.92 6.56
CA ILE A 60 -9.82 4.35 7.67
C ILE A 60 -8.57 3.48 7.61
N CYS A 61 -7.38 4.09 7.70
CA CYS A 61 -6.14 3.31 7.64
C CYS A 61 -6.08 2.31 8.81
N GLY A 62 -5.75 1.06 8.50
CA GLY A 62 -5.75 -0.04 9.46
C GLY A 62 -7.09 -0.77 9.57
N SER A 63 -8.15 -0.28 8.92
CA SER A 63 -9.44 -0.97 8.83
C SER A 63 -9.49 -2.03 7.73
N GLY A 64 -8.68 -1.89 6.69
CA GLY A 64 -8.48 -2.92 5.68
C GLY A 64 -7.33 -3.84 6.08
N HIS A 65 -6.38 -4.00 5.17
CA HIS A 65 -5.16 -4.77 5.40
C HIS A 65 -3.90 -3.90 5.26
N GLU A 66 -4.01 -2.59 5.45
CA GLU A 66 -2.88 -1.67 5.30
C GLU A 66 -1.73 -2.01 6.26
N LEU A 67 -2.05 -2.51 7.45
CA LEU A 67 -1.06 -2.70 8.52
C LEU A 67 -0.80 -4.17 8.83
N ASP A 68 -1.18 -5.09 7.93
CA ASP A 68 -0.99 -6.53 8.12
C ASP A 68 0.51 -6.92 8.19
N LEU A 69 1.42 -6.04 7.75
CA LEU A 69 2.86 -6.25 7.91
C LEU A 69 3.31 -6.19 9.38
N ILE A 70 2.48 -5.62 10.27
CA ILE A 70 2.72 -5.50 11.70
C ILE A 70 2.14 -6.74 12.38
N HIS A 71 2.84 -7.85 12.24
CA HIS A 71 2.40 -9.14 12.75
C HIS A 71 2.09 -9.10 14.26
N GLY A 72 0.96 -9.69 14.64
CA GLY A 72 0.53 -9.82 16.03
C GLY A 72 -0.18 -8.60 16.62
N VAL A 73 -0.37 -7.53 15.84
CA VAL A 73 -1.15 -6.35 16.23
C VAL A 73 -2.27 -6.16 15.22
N PRO A 74 -3.56 -6.14 15.63
CA PRO A 74 -4.62 -5.88 14.67
C PRO A 74 -4.52 -4.46 14.09
N GLY A 75 -4.96 -4.29 12.84
CA GLY A 75 -4.75 -3.06 12.07
C GLY A 75 -5.19 -1.77 12.78
N PRO A 76 -6.39 -1.68 13.38
CA PRO A 76 -6.83 -0.47 14.07
C PRO A 76 -6.00 -0.13 15.31
N GLU A 77 -5.41 -1.12 15.97
CA GLU A 77 -4.47 -0.94 17.07
C GLU A 77 -3.10 -0.48 16.56
N ALA A 78 -2.60 -1.09 15.48
CA ALA A 78 -1.35 -0.68 14.84
C ALA A 78 -1.41 0.78 14.37
N ALA A 79 -2.56 1.22 13.85
CA ALA A 79 -2.79 2.61 13.42
C ALA A 79 -2.75 3.64 14.56
N LYS A 80 -2.78 3.21 15.83
CA LYS A 80 -2.62 4.08 17.02
C LYS A 80 -1.16 4.23 17.44
N ILE A 81 -0.27 3.36 16.97
CA ILE A 81 1.17 3.46 17.23
C ILE A 81 1.72 4.61 16.42
N GLY A 82 2.26 5.63 17.09
CA GLY A 82 2.67 6.90 16.45
C GLY A 82 3.57 6.72 15.22
N GLN A 83 4.57 5.84 15.30
CA GLN A 83 5.46 5.56 14.17
C GLN A 83 4.73 4.87 13.01
N MET A 84 3.91 3.85 13.28
CA MET A 84 3.20 3.11 12.24
C MET A 84 2.15 3.97 11.54
N LYS A 85 1.44 4.80 12.32
CA LYS A 85 0.51 5.79 11.79
C LYS A 85 1.22 6.76 10.85
N PHE A 86 2.35 7.31 11.29
CA PHE A 86 3.10 8.28 10.51
C PHE A 86 3.64 7.64 9.21
N GLU A 87 4.35 6.52 9.30
CA GLU A 87 5.01 5.89 8.14
C GLU A 87 4.01 5.29 7.13
N PHE A 88 3.02 4.54 7.59
CA PHE A 88 2.13 3.82 6.68
C PHE A 88 0.87 4.61 6.37
N CYS A 89 0.16 5.12 7.38
CA CYS A 89 -1.12 5.79 7.13
C CYS A 89 -0.96 7.18 6.53
N GLU A 90 -0.06 8.00 7.07
CA GLU A 90 0.11 9.40 6.64
C GLU A 90 1.08 9.48 5.45
N MET A 91 2.24 8.83 5.57
CA MET A 91 3.33 8.98 4.61
C MET A 91 3.14 8.14 3.34
N LEU A 92 2.67 6.89 3.45
CA LEU A 92 2.44 6.01 2.31
C LEU A 92 0.99 6.13 1.80
N PHE A 93 0.03 5.55 2.51
CA PHE A 93 -1.35 5.39 2.05
C PHE A 93 -2.09 6.71 1.85
N GLY A 94 -1.91 7.66 2.78
CA GLY A 94 -2.47 9.01 2.68
C GLY A 94 -1.86 9.88 1.59
N SER A 95 -0.80 9.41 0.92
CA SER A 95 -0.07 10.15 -0.13
C SER A 95 -0.10 9.47 -1.50
N LEU A 96 -0.85 8.36 -1.64
CA LEU A 96 -1.03 7.71 -2.94
C LEU A 96 -1.72 8.66 -3.92
N PRO A 97 -1.32 8.69 -5.21
CA PRO A 97 -1.95 9.58 -6.18
C PRO A 97 -3.40 9.15 -6.51
N ASP A 98 -4.21 10.08 -7.01
CA ASP A 98 -5.65 9.87 -7.25
C ASP A 98 -5.95 8.72 -8.23
N ASP A 99 -5.01 8.38 -9.11
CA ASP A 99 -5.09 7.28 -10.07
C ASP A 99 -4.44 5.97 -9.57
N PHE A 100 -3.92 5.94 -8.34
CA PHE A 100 -3.39 4.71 -7.73
C PHE A 100 -4.54 3.75 -7.43
N ARG A 101 -4.69 2.74 -8.28
CA ARG A 101 -5.73 1.69 -8.19
C ARG A 101 -5.13 0.29 -8.07
N PHE A 102 -3.83 0.20 -7.84
CA PHE A 102 -3.16 -1.09 -7.73
C PHE A 102 -3.65 -1.84 -6.49
N CYS A 103 -3.83 -3.14 -6.66
CA CYS A 103 -3.85 -4.09 -5.57
C CYS A 103 -2.46 -4.24 -4.97
N ILE A 104 -2.43 -4.43 -3.67
CA ILE A 104 -1.20 -4.55 -2.89
C ILE A 104 -1.24 -5.79 -1.99
N ASN A 105 -0.08 -6.26 -1.57
CA ASN A 105 0.06 -7.42 -0.70
C ASN A 105 -0.56 -7.17 0.70
N ASN A 106 -1.29 -8.14 1.24
CA ASN A 106 -1.66 -8.22 2.66
C ASN A 106 -1.10 -9.45 3.38
N ASP A 107 -0.79 -10.52 2.65
CA ASP A 107 0.17 -11.52 3.09
C ASP A 107 1.52 -11.15 2.50
N PHE A 108 2.59 -11.26 3.28
CA PHE A 108 3.90 -10.78 2.88
C PHE A 108 4.87 -11.90 2.57
N VAL A 109 4.55 -13.18 2.78
CA VAL A 109 5.50 -14.29 2.59
C VAL A 109 4.97 -15.27 1.54
N GLY A 110 5.85 -15.80 0.70
CA GLY A 110 5.51 -16.87 -0.24
C GLY A 110 4.64 -16.38 -1.41
N SER A 111 3.36 -16.71 -1.41
CA SER A 111 2.40 -16.34 -2.47
C SER A 111 1.38 -15.34 -1.91
N PRO A 112 1.73 -14.05 -1.87
CA PRO A 112 0.97 -13.04 -1.18
C PRO A 112 -0.42 -12.92 -1.79
N THR A 113 -1.44 -12.86 -0.94
CA THR A 113 -2.75 -12.38 -1.37
C THR A 113 -2.65 -10.87 -1.58
N GLN A 114 -3.39 -10.38 -2.56
CA GLN A 114 -3.45 -8.96 -2.87
C GLN A 114 -4.87 -8.46 -2.75
N TRP A 115 -5.03 -7.20 -2.37
CA TRP A 115 -6.34 -6.67 -2.01
C TRP A 115 -6.49 -5.19 -2.41
N CYS A 116 -7.73 -4.73 -2.39
CA CYS A 116 -8.10 -3.34 -2.60
C CYS A 116 -9.45 -3.01 -1.94
N TYR A 117 -9.75 -1.73 -1.80
CA TYR A 117 -11.08 -1.24 -1.40
C TYR A 117 -12.07 -1.29 -2.57
N VAL A 118 -13.32 -1.63 -2.27
CA VAL A 118 -14.43 -1.74 -3.22
C VAL A 118 -15.73 -1.21 -2.61
N ASN A 119 -16.76 -1.10 -3.45
CA ASN A 119 -18.08 -0.71 -3.01
C ASN A 119 -18.68 -1.78 -2.05
N PRO A 120 -19.42 -1.40 -1.00
CA PRO A 120 -20.11 -2.34 -0.12
C PRO A 120 -21.07 -3.31 -0.80
N MET A 121 -21.57 -2.95 -1.99
CA MET A 121 -22.45 -3.82 -2.81
C MET A 121 -21.69 -4.90 -3.59
N CYS A 122 -20.34 -4.92 -3.54
CA CYS A 122 -19.55 -5.98 -4.16
C CYS A 122 -19.82 -7.32 -3.46
N LYS A 123 -20.41 -8.29 -4.16
CA LYS A 123 -20.79 -9.58 -3.56
C LYS A 123 -19.60 -10.45 -3.15
N ARG A 124 -18.42 -10.19 -3.72
CA ARG A 124 -17.17 -10.95 -3.49
C ARG A 124 -16.21 -10.21 -2.55
N SER A 125 -16.76 -9.48 -1.58
CA SER A 125 -15.99 -8.63 -0.68
C SER A 125 -16.39 -8.86 0.78
N ALA A 126 -15.53 -8.43 1.70
CA ALA A 126 -15.77 -8.44 3.14
C ALA A 126 -15.77 -7.00 3.68
N PRO A 127 -16.55 -6.68 4.72
CA PRO A 127 -16.51 -5.36 5.34
C PRO A 127 -15.11 -5.02 5.88
N ALA A 128 -14.65 -3.79 5.64
CA ALA A 128 -13.46 -3.27 6.35
C ALA A 128 -13.81 -3.04 7.83
N GLN A 129 -12.85 -3.30 8.73
CA GLN A 129 -13.04 -3.18 10.17
C GLN A 129 -13.26 -1.73 10.61
N GLY A 130 -14.52 -1.36 10.88
CA GLY A 130 -14.86 0.00 11.33
C GLY A 130 -14.91 1.06 10.23
N GLY A 131 -14.74 0.67 8.97
CA GLY A 131 -14.93 1.53 7.80
C GLY A 131 -16.32 1.38 7.18
N THR A 132 -16.64 2.24 6.21
CA THR A 132 -17.90 2.20 5.43
C THR A 132 -17.77 1.45 4.11
N LEU A 133 -16.56 1.03 3.75
CA LEU A 133 -16.25 0.32 2.50
C LEU A 133 -15.97 -1.16 2.76
N ASN A 134 -16.00 -1.96 1.70
CA ASN A 134 -15.57 -3.34 1.75
C ASN A 134 -14.17 -3.48 1.13
N VAL A 135 -13.51 -4.60 1.43
CA VAL A 135 -12.27 -5.05 0.81
C VAL A 135 -12.50 -6.35 0.05
N LYS A 136 -11.78 -6.55 -1.05
CA LYS A 136 -11.77 -7.83 -1.77
C LYS A 136 -10.34 -8.30 -1.97
N ASN A 137 -10.20 -9.61 -2.14
CA ASN A 137 -8.99 -10.17 -2.74
C ASN A 137 -9.03 -9.93 -4.26
N CYS A 138 -7.91 -9.50 -4.79
CA CYS A 138 -7.74 -9.19 -6.20
C CYS A 138 -7.54 -10.44 -7.04
N THR A 139 -8.04 -10.39 -8.27
CA THR A 139 -7.94 -11.50 -9.23
C THR A 139 -6.84 -11.22 -10.24
N ALA A 140 -5.85 -12.12 -10.31
CA ALA A 140 -4.74 -12.02 -11.26
C ALA A 140 -5.25 -11.90 -12.71
N GLY A 141 -4.68 -10.98 -13.48
CA GLY A 141 -5.07 -10.71 -14.86
C GLY A 141 -6.39 -9.93 -15.04
N GLN A 142 -7.13 -9.66 -13.96
CA GLN A 142 -8.31 -8.78 -13.97
C GLN A 142 -8.03 -7.46 -13.26
N ASP A 143 -7.54 -7.53 -12.04
CA ASP A 143 -7.17 -6.37 -11.24
C ASP A 143 -5.69 -6.04 -11.46
N LYS A 144 -5.36 -4.75 -11.57
CA LYS A 144 -3.96 -4.32 -11.69
C LYS A 144 -3.25 -4.53 -10.35
N SER A 145 -2.15 -5.27 -10.37
CA SER A 145 -1.33 -5.51 -9.19
C SER A 145 -0.06 -4.67 -9.21
N LEU A 146 0.34 -4.15 -8.04
CA LEU A 146 1.63 -3.52 -7.87
C LEU A 146 2.79 -4.53 -8.03
N GLY A 147 2.54 -5.79 -7.66
CA GLY A 147 3.52 -6.88 -7.74
C GLY A 147 3.75 -7.44 -9.14
N ASP A 148 2.91 -7.07 -10.11
CA ASP A 148 3.10 -7.46 -11.52
C ASP A 148 4.17 -6.61 -12.23
N LEU A 149 4.53 -5.45 -11.66
CA LEU A 149 5.55 -4.57 -12.24
C LEU A 149 6.94 -5.19 -12.09
N LYS A 150 7.78 -5.01 -13.12
CA LYS A 150 9.22 -5.26 -12.98
C LYS A 150 9.84 -4.22 -12.07
N PHE A 151 10.92 -4.57 -11.38
CA PHE A 151 11.48 -3.68 -10.36
C PHE A 151 11.82 -2.27 -10.88
N GLU A 152 12.42 -2.17 -12.08
CA GLU A 152 12.77 -0.88 -12.68
C GLU A 152 11.53 -0.05 -13.05
N GLU A 153 10.47 -0.69 -13.53
CA GLU A 153 9.18 -0.04 -13.84
C GLU A 153 8.48 0.43 -12.56
N PHE A 154 8.49 -0.40 -11.53
CA PHE A 154 8.00 -0.09 -10.19
C PHE A 154 8.74 1.11 -9.59
N ALA A 155 10.07 1.11 -9.65
CA ALA A 155 10.89 2.20 -9.10
C ALA A 155 10.67 3.52 -9.87
N ALA A 156 10.55 3.45 -11.20
CA ALA A 156 10.20 4.59 -12.03
C ALA A 156 8.78 5.12 -11.70
N TYR A 157 7.82 4.22 -11.46
CA TYR A 157 6.48 4.59 -11.05
C TYR A 157 6.47 5.28 -9.68
N ALA A 158 7.17 4.72 -8.68
CA ALA A 158 7.26 5.29 -7.34
C ALA A 158 7.83 6.72 -7.38
N HIS A 159 8.94 6.92 -8.11
CA HIS A 159 9.55 8.23 -8.28
C HIS A 159 8.61 9.21 -9.00
N LYS A 160 8.02 8.81 -10.14
CA LYS A 160 7.07 9.66 -10.89
C LYS A 160 5.86 10.05 -10.04
N SER A 161 5.42 9.15 -9.15
CA SER A 161 4.28 9.33 -8.27
C SER A 161 4.61 10.03 -6.95
N LYS A 162 5.87 10.45 -6.75
CA LYS A 162 6.35 11.10 -5.52
C LYS A 162 6.14 10.26 -4.25
N LEU A 163 6.38 8.96 -4.36
CA LEU A 163 6.21 7.98 -3.28
C LEU A 163 7.57 7.54 -2.73
N GLU A 164 7.59 7.23 -1.43
CA GLU A 164 8.76 6.64 -0.77
C GLU A 164 8.91 5.18 -1.22
N LEU A 165 10.05 4.85 -1.82
CA LEU A 165 10.27 3.57 -2.50
C LEU A 165 10.40 2.40 -1.52
N GLY A 166 11.09 2.60 -0.39
CA GLY A 166 11.36 1.59 0.64
C GLY A 166 10.11 1.14 1.41
N LEU A 167 9.12 2.01 1.56
CA LEU A 167 7.81 1.72 2.13
C LEU A 167 6.94 1.02 1.09
N LEU A 168 6.85 1.58 -0.12
CA LEU A 168 5.98 1.04 -1.17
C LEU A 168 6.39 -0.38 -1.59
N VAL A 169 7.69 -0.69 -1.66
CA VAL A 169 8.19 -2.00 -2.13
C VAL A 169 7.75 -3.16 -1.23
N GLN A 170 7.53 -2.89 0.06
CA GLN A 170 7.07 -3.90 1.03
C GLN A 170 5.67 -4.44 0.70
N TYR A 171 4.91 -3.69 -0.09
CA TYR A 171 3.56 -4.04 -0.52
C TYR A 171 3.48 -4.53 -1.98
N ALA A 172 4.60 -4.46 -2.71
CA ALA A 172 4.67 -4.86 -4.11
C ALA A 172 4.99 -6.35 -4.23
N TYR A 173 6.06 -6.81 -3.59
CA TYR A 173 6.62 -8.15 -3.83
C TYR A 173 6.50 -9.06 -2.61
N PRO A 174 6.42 -10.38 -2.81
CA PRO A 174 6.57 -11.34 -1.71
C PRO A 174 7.90 -11.10 -1.00
N ARG A 175 7.91 -11.19 0.33
CA ARG A 175 9.10 -11.18 1.16
C ARG A 175 9.73 -12.57 1.16
N TRP A 176 11.05 -12.60 1.10
CA TRP A 176 11.83 -13.81 1.33
C TRP A 176 11.61 -14.33 2.76
N GLU A 177 11.36 -15.64 2.88
CA GLU A 177 11.13 -16.28 4.16
C GLU A 177 12.45 -16.74 4.80
N GLY A 178 12.63 -16.39 6.08
CA GLY A 178 13.80 -16.77 6.86
C GLY A 178 14.87 -15.68 6.88
N GLU A 179 15.87 -15.84 6.02
CA GLU A 179 17.09 -15.03 6.01
C GLU A 179 16.83 -13.56 5.64
N LYS A 180 17.73 -12.66 6.07
CA LYS A 180 17.68 -11.24 5.71
C LYS A 180 18.68 -10.91 4.62
N LEU A 181 18.54 -9.73 4.00
CA LEU A 181 19.46 -9.27 2.95
C LEU A 181 20.95 -9.48 3.31
N PRO A 182 21.43 -9.07 4.51
CA PRO A 182 22.85 -9.23 4.85
C PRO A 182 23.30 -10.70 4.93
N ASP A 183 22.38 -11.63 5.15
CA ASP A 183 22.66 -13.06 5.27
C ASP A 183 22.78 -13.76 3.90
N VAL A 184 22.21 -13.16 2.84
CA VAL A 184 22.13 -13.79 1.51
C VAL A 184 22.83 -13.02 0.40
N GLN A 185 23.20 -11.76 0.61
CA GLN A 185 23.78 -10.90 -0.45
C GLN A 185 25.07 -11.47 -1.08
N ALA A 186 25.83 -12.29 -0.34
CA ALA A 186 27.01 -12.98 -0.85
C ALA A 186 26.70 -14.01 -1.95
N PHE A 187 25.46 -14.49 -2.06
CA PHE A 187 25.03 -15.32 -3.18
C PHE A 187 25.19 -14.58 -4.53
N TRP A 188 24.99 -13.26 -4.53
CA TRP A 188 25.18 -12.39 -5.69
C TRP A 188 26.60 -11.80 -5.78
N GLY A 189 27.55 -12.32 -5.00
CA GLY A 189 28.94 -11.86 -5.00
C GLY A 189 29.18 -10.55 -4.25
N LEU A 190 28.21 -10.06 -3.48
CA LEU A 190 28.39 -8.88 -2.63
C LEU A 190 29.10 -9.25 -1.32
N PRO A 191 29.85 -8.32 -0.70
CA PRO A 191 30.53 -8.60 0.57
C PRO A 191 29.53 -8.97 1.68
N ALA A 192 29.71 -10.10 2.36
CA ALA A 192 28.93 -10.42 3.55
C ALA A 192 29.44 -9.65 4.78
N PRO A 193 28.57 -9.21 5.71
CA PRO A 193 29.02 -8.71 7.00
C PRO A 193 29.65 -9.86 7.82
N LYS A 194 30.50 -9.51 8.79
CA LYS A 194 31.28 -10.49 9.58
C LYS A 194 30.42 -11.46 10.39
N ASP A 195 29.20 -11.06 10.71
CA ASP A 195 28.24 -11.82 11.51
C ASP A 195 27.19 -12.55 10.65
N ALA A 196 27.34 -12.58 9.33
CA ALA A 196 26.55 -13.45 8.47
C ALA A 196 27.07 -14.89 8.57
N ALA A 197 26.15 -15.84 8.73
CA ALA A 197 26.48 -17.25 8.64
C ALA A 197 26.87 -17.61 7.19
N PRO A 198 27.76 -18.59 6.96
CA PRO A 198 28.02 -19.10 5.63
C PRO A 198 26.73 -19.60 4.96
N ILE A 199 26.57 -19.30 3.67
CA ILE A 199 25.43 -19.79 2.88
C ILE A 199 25.53 -21.31 2.76
N SER A 200 24.58 -22.03 3.36
CA SER A 200 24.49 -23.48 3.25
C SER A 200 24.08 -23.92 1.84
N GLU A 201 24.37 -25.17 1.46
CA GLU A 201 23.93 -25.71 0.16
C GLU A 201 22.40 -25.70 0.02
N ALA A 202 21.67 -25.94 1.11
CA ALA A 202 20.20 -25.86 1.11
C ALA A 202 19.70 -24.43 0.84
N LEU A 203 20.31 -23.43 1.48
CA LEU A 203 19.99 -22.03 1.24
C LEU A 203 20.36 -21.60 -0.19
N LYS A 204 21.55 -22.00 -0.65
CA LYS A 204 22.00 -21.76 -2.03
C LYS A 204 21.03 -22.34 -3.06
N ALA A 205 20.53 -23.56 -2.84
CA ALA A 205 19.54 -24.17 -3.72
C ALA A 205 18.21 -23.41 -3.73
N ARG A 206 17.74 -22.93 -2.57
CA ARG A 206 16.54 -22.09 -2.46
C ARG A 206 16.72 -20.76 -3.20
N LEU A 207 17.85 -20.08 -3.00
CA LEU A 207 18.18 -18.82 -3.69
C LEU A 207 18.28 -19.02 -5.21
N GLN A 208 18.90 -20.13 -5.64
CA GLN A 208 18.96 -20.47 -7.07
C GLN A 208 17.58 -20.73 -7.67
N ALA A 209 16.68 -21.40 -6.94
CA ALA A 209 15.30 -21.61 -7.39
C ALA A 209 14.56 -20.28 -7.56
N GLN A 210 14.76 -19.33 -6.62
CA GLN A 210 14.20 -17.99 -6.72
C GLN A 210 14.72 -17.24 -7.96
N VAL A 211 16.04 -17.21 -8.15
CA VAL A 211 16.66 -16.60 -9.34
C VAL A 211 16.10 -17.23 -10.62
N SER A 212 16.02 -18.55 -10.68
CA SER A 212 15.53 -19.28 -11.86
C SER A 212 14.04 -19.02 -12.14
N SER A 213 13.25 -18.62 -11.13
CA SER A 213 11.84 -18.27 -11.32
C SER A 213 11.63 -16.97 -12.09
N GLY A 214 12.62 -16.06 -12.08
CA GLY A 214 12.52 -14.74 -12.69
C GLY A 214 11.48 -13.80 -12.04
N LYS A 215 10.84 -14.21 -10.95
CA LYS A 215 9.85 -13.41 -10.22
C LYS A 215 10.55 -12.51 -9.20
N PRO A 216 10.08 -11.26 -9.00
CA PRO A 216 10.64 -10.37 -7.99
C PRO A 216 10.33 -10.89 -6.58
N VAL A 217 11.31 -10.81 -5.68
CA VAL A 217 11.16 -11.06 -4.24
C VAL A 217 11.85 -9.95 -3.43
N PHE A 218 11.19 -9.50 -2.37
CA PHE A 218 11.71 -8.51 -1.44
C PHE A 218 12.55 -9.16 -0.34
N LEU A 219 13.77 -8.67 -0.17
CA LEU A 219 14.72 -9.06 0.87
C LEU A 219 14.79 -7.94 1.90
N SER A 220 14.22 -8.18 3.09
CA SER A 220 14.23 -7.19 4.16
C SER A 220 15.59 -7.13 4.85
N SER A 221 15.88 -6.00 5.48
CA SER A 221 16.99 -5.89 6.42
C SER A 221 16.67 -6.61 7.73
N ARG A 222 17.67 -6.66 8.63
CA ARG A 222 17.48 -7.12 10.02
C ARG A 222 16.77 -6.10 10.91
N SER A 223 16.87 -4.79 10.59
CA SER A 223 16.26 -3.71 11.38
C SER A 223 14.83 -3.39 10.98
N GLY A 224 14.36 -3.88 9.82
CA GLY A 224 13.09 -3.45 9.23
C GLY A 224 13.16 -2.11 8.48
N HIS A 225 14.33 -1.47 8.43
CA HIS A 225 14.60 -0.26 7.65
C HIS A 225 15.67 -0.52 6.57
N PRO A 226 15.76 0.29 5.51
CA PRO A 226 16.80 0.15 4.49
C PRO A 226 18.22 0.02 5.10
N PRO A 227 19.13 -0.75 4.47
CA PRO A 227 19.05 -1.25 3.10
C PRO A 227 18.13 -2.46 2.93
N PHE A 228 17.32 -2.42 1.88
CA PHE A 228 16.55 -3.53 1.36
C PHE A 228 17.07 -3.96 0.00
N ALA A 229 16.60 -5.10 -0.48
CA ALA A 229 16.81 -5.46 -1.88
C ALA A 229 15.56 -6.09 -2.51
N VAL A 230 15.53 -6.06 -3.84
CA VAL A 230 14.64 -6.89 -4.65
C VAL A 230 15.50 -7.77 -5.55
N ALA A 231 15.32 -9.09 -5.45
CA ALA A 231 15.93 -10.03 -6.37
C ALA A 231 14.92 -10.35 -7.50
N GLU A 232 15.34 -10.21 -8.74
CA GLU A 232 14.52 -10.47 -9.93
C GLU A 232 15.37 -11.15 -11.00
N GLY A 233 15.17 -12.45 -11.21
CA GLY A 233 16.07 -13.22 -12.05
C GLY A 233 17.49 -13.20 -11.48
N GLU A 234 18.48 -12.98 -12.33
CA GLU A 234 19.89 -12.86 -11.92
C GLU A 234 20.21 -11.50 -11.28
N LYS A 235 19.30 -10.52 -11.36
CA LYS A 235 19.52 -9.16 -10.87
C LYS A 235 19.21 -9.05 -9.39
N LEU A 236 20.04 -8.28 -8.69
CA LEU A 236 19.78 -7.82 -7.32
C LEU A 236 19.77 -6.29 -7.32
N TYR A 237 18.67 -5.70 -6.87
CA TYR A 237 18.49 -4.26 -6.78
C TYR A 237 18.53 -3.83 -5.32
N TYR A 238 19.38 -2.88 -4.95
CA TYR A 238 19.38 -2.30 -3.60
C TYR A 238 18.48 -1.08 -3.53
N ILE A 239 17.86 -0.92 -2.37
CA ILE A 239 17.13 0.27 -1.94
C ILE A 239 17.74 0.68 -0.62
N ASN A 240 18.39 1.82 -0.56
CA ASN A 240 19.02 2.34 0.65
C ASN A 240 18.61 3.80 0.87
N PHE A 241 18.82 4.34 2.06
CA PHE A 241 18.63 5.78 2.27
C PHE A 241 19.54 6.59 1.34
N ALA A 242 19.03 7.68 0.79
CA ALA A 242 19.80 8.53 -0.10
C ALA A 242 21.01 9.14 0.65
N PRO A 243 22.23 9.09 0.09
CA PRO A 243 23.40 9.69 0.71
C PRO A 243 23.29 11.22 0.61
N LYS A 244 22.91 11.88 1.71
CA LYS A 244 22.89 13.35 1.95
C LYS A 244 21.57 14.10 1.77
N THR A 245 20.47 13.59 2.29
CA THR A 245 19.32 14.46 2.61
C THR A 245 19.01 14.35 4.09
N ALA A 246 18.90 15.49 4.78
CA ALA A 246 18.05 15.51 5.96
C ALA A 246 16.69 14.98 5.50
N ILE A 247 16.06 14.09 6.28
CA ILE A 247 14.82 13.44 5.88
C ILE A 247 13.80 14.53 5.49
N ASP A 248 13.53 14.66 4.19
CA ASP A 248 12.59 15.63 3.65
C ASP A 248 11.32 14.90 3.23
N PHE A 249 10.35 14.90 4.13
CA PHE A 249 9.05 14.29 3.90
C PHE A 249 8.22 14.98 2.80
N LYS A 250 8.68 16.11 2.24
CA LYS A 250 8.06 16.75 1.05
C LYS A 250 8.53 16.12 -0.26
N HIS A 251 9.73 15.55 -0.28
CA HIS A 251 10.37 14.93 -1.44
C HIS A 251 10.63 13.45 -1.13
N LYS A 252 9.52 12.72 -0.96
CA LYS A 252 9.51 11.32 -0.50
C LYS A 252 10.21 10.40 -1.51
N GLU A 253 10.10 10.73 -2.79
CA GLU A 253 10.79 10.08 -3.90
C GLU A 253 12.32 10.11 -3.78
N ASP A 254 12.87 11.08 -3.05
CA ASP A 254 14.31 11.29 -2.88
C ASP A 254 14.83 10.69 -1.56
N MET A 255 13.97 10.09 -0.73
CA MET A 255 14.37 9.51 0.56
C MET A 255 15.20 8.23 0.39
N ASN A 256 14.99 7.48 -0.70
CA ASN A 256 15.79 6.30 -1.02
C ASN A 256 16.55 6.47 -2.33
N ALA A 257 17.81 6.05 -2.33
CA ALA A 257 18.54 5.74 -3.54
C ALA A 257 18.35 4.26 -3.89
N TRP A 258 18.27 3.95 -5.19
CA TRP A 258 18.23 2.57 -5.65
C TRP A 258 19.12 2.32 -6.87
N GLY A 259 19.48 1.06 -7.05
CA GLY A 259 20.23 0.63 -8.22
C GLY A 259 20.42 -0.88 -8.27
N CYS A 260 20.67 -1.38 -9.47
CA CYS A 260 21.11 -2.75 -9.64
C CYS A 260 22.55 -2.88 -9.15
N VAL A 261 22.79 -3.80 -8.23
CA VAL A 261 24.11 -3.99 -7.59
C VAL A 261 24.78 -5.29 -8.03
N ALA A 262 24.02 -6.22 -8.60
CA ALA A 262 24.51 -7.47 -9.18
C ALA A 262 23.60 -7.93 -10.32
N GLY A 263 24.16 -8.67 -11.28
CA GLY A 263 23.40 -9.21 -12.43
C GLY A 263 23.11 -8.20 -13.55
N CYS A 264 23.65 -6.97 -13.49
CA CYS A 264 23.46 -5.94 -14.51
C CYS A 264 24.72 -5.62 -15.34
N GLY A 265 25.74 -6.48 -15.30
CA GLY A 265 26.96 -6.30 -16.09
C GLY A 265 27.71 -5.02 -15.72
N SER A 266 28.01 -4.17 -16.72
CA SER A 266 28.70 -2.89 -16.52
C SER A 266 27.90 -1.86 -15.74
N ASP A 267 26.59 -2.07 -15.57
CA ASP A 267 25.67 -1.10 -14.97
C ASP A 267 25.47 -1.34 -13.46
N ASN A 268 26.22 -2.25 -12.85
CA ASN A 268 26.21 -2.47 -11.41
C ASN A 268 26.63 -1.17 -10.68
N LYS A 269 25.74 -0.61 -9.86
CA LYS A 269 25.97 0.61 -9.07
C LYS A 269 26.55 0.28 -7.70
N PRO A 270 27.58 0.98 -7.19
CA PRO A 270 28.13 0.77 -5.85
C PRO A 270 27.23 1.41 -4.78
N LEU A 271 26.12 0.76 -4.43
CA LEU A 271 25.13 1.25 -3.45
C LEU A 271 25.14 0.47 -2.12
N TRP A 272 26.23 -0.25 -1.85
CA TRP A 272 26.44 -1.07 -0.65
C TRP A 272 27.60 -0.55 0.22
#